data_AF-R7YGI5-F1
#
_entry.id   AF-R7YGI5-F1
#
_cell.length_a   1.000
_cell.length_b   1.000
_cell.length_c   1.000
_cell.angle_alpha   90.00
_cell.angle_beta   90.00
_cell.angle_gamma   90.00
#
_symmetry.space_group_name_H-M   'P 1'
#
loop_
_entity.id
_entity.type
_entity.pdbx_description
1 polymer ?
#
loop_
_entity_poly.entity_id
_entity_poly.type
_entity_poly.pdbx_seq_one_letter_code
_entity_poly.pdbx_strand_id
1 'polypeptide(L)'
;MEVHNPTREYPNPCEYKGCTKKFVRKTCLLRHEQSVHVKSRNWQCPLCDACFARKDTLRRHTEDGCPKRFELRHSAPASNRPSPLSNPAPIFQRLM
;
A
#
# COMPACT_ATOMS: atom_id res chain seq x y z
N MET A 1 21.40 22.22 -10.61
CA MET A 1 21.13 20.77 -10.59
C MET A 1 19.92 20.52 -11.48
N GLU A 2 20.15 20.14 -12.73
CA GLU A 2 19.06 19.72 -13.61
C GLU A 2 18.72 18.26 -13.28
N VAL A 3 17.74 18.08 -12.40
CA VAL A 3 17.32 16.77 -11.86
C VAL A 3 16.42 15.98 -12.82
N HIS A 4 16.08 16.53 -13.98
CA HIS A 4 15.28 15.84 -14.98
C HIS A 4 16.15 15.47 -16.18
N ASN A 5 16.62 14.23 -16.21
CA ASN A 5 17.27 13.65 -17.37
C ASN A 5 16.19 13.37 -18.44
N PRO A 6 16.20 14.07 -19.58
CA PRO A 6 15.16 13.93 -20.61
C PRO A 6 15.27 12.61 -21.38
N THR A 7 16.41 11.94 -21.31
CA THR A 7 16.69 10.64 -21.94
C THR A 7 16.36 9.45 -21.02
N ARG A 8 15.66 9.69 -19.91
CA ARG A 8 15.36 8.62 -18.95
C ARG A 8 14.49 7.54 -19.58
N GLU A 9 15.04 6.35 -19.72
CA GLU A 9 14.30 5.20 -20.20
C GLU A 9 13.39 4.62 -19.10
N TYR A 10 12.21 4.17 -19.50
CA TYR A 10 11.22 3.53 -18.63
C TYR A 10 10.96 2.11 -19.11
N PRO A 11 11.91 1.18 -18.92
CA PRO A 11 11.86 -0.16 -19.50
C PRO A 11 10.74 -1.05 -18.92
N ASN A 12 10.05 -0.62 -17.85
CA ASN A 12 9.00 -1.41 -17.21
C ASN A 12 7.64 -0.74 -17.42
N PRO A 13 6.97 -0.95 -18.57
CA PRO A 13 5.59 -0.52 -18.78
C PRO A 13 4.63 -1.35 -17.93
N CYS A 14 3.50 -0.75 -17.55
CA CYS A 14 2.39 -1.49 -16.98
C CYS A 14 1.68 -2.28 -18.08
N GLU A 15 1.48 -3.58 -17.87
CA GLU A 15 0.84 -4.48 -18.85
C GLU A 15 -0.69 -4.46 -18.75
N TYR A 16 -1.24 -3.75 -17.77
CA TYR A 16 -2.68 -3.68 -17.57
C TYR A 16 -3.39 -2.97 -18.73
N LYS A 17 -4.46 -3.59 -19.25
CA LYS A 17 -5.22 -3.08 -20.40
C LYS A 17 -5.77 -1.67 -20.09
N GLY A 18 -5.35 -0.69 -20.88
CA GLY A 18 -5.74 0.72 -20.71
C GLY A 18 -4.87 1.53 -19.76
N CYS A 19 -3.80 0.96 -19.19
CA CYS A 19 -2.83 1.70 -18.41
C CYS A 19 -1.65 2.15 -19.29
N THR A 20 -1.33 3.45 -19.27
CA THR A 20 -0.21 4.02 -20.05
C THR A 20 1.03 4.31 -19.20
N LYS A 21 1.02 3.90 -17.92
CA LYS A 21 2.12 4.22 -16.99
C LYS A 21 3.33 3.33 -17.23
N LYS A 22 4.52 3.93 -17.16
CA LYS A 22 5.82 3.25 -17.31
C LYS A 22 6.75 3.64 -16.17
N PHE A 23 7.62 2.71 -15.79
CA PHE A 23 8.49 2.85 -14.63
C PHE A 23 9.93 2.46 -14.95
N VAL A 24 10.84 3.14 -14.28
CA VAL A 24 12.29 2.90 -14.40
C VAL A 24 12.68 1.63 -13.67
N ARG A 25 12.02 1.34 -12.54
CA ARG A 25 12.30 0.18 -11.69
C ARG A 25 11.09 -0.74 -11.63
N LYS A 26 11.33 -2.05 -11.66
CA LYS A 26 10.31 -3.09 -11.47
C LYS A 26 9.53 -2.92 -10.17
N THR A 27 10.20 -2.55 -9.07
CA THR A 27 9.55 -2.32 -7.78
C THR A 27 8.51 -1.19 -7.82
N CYS A 28 8.73 -0.17 -8.65
CA CYS A 28 7.76 0.91 -8.84
C CYS A 28 6.55 0.44 -9.65
N LEU A 29 6.77 -0.39 -10.68
CA LEU A 29 5.71 -1.01 -11.47
C LEU A 29 4.82 -1.90 -10.60
N LEU A 30 5.42 -2.86 -9.88
CA LEU A 30 4.68 -3.77 -8.99
C LEU A 30 3.84 -3.01 -7.96
N ARG A 31 4.41 -1.96 -7.35
CA ARG A 31 3.67 -1.11 -6.40
C ARG A 31 2.52 -0.37 -7.08
N HIS A 32 2.70 0.08 -8.31
CA HIS A 32 1.64 0.73 -9.08
C HIS A 32 0.49 -0.24 -9.35
N GLU A 33 0.81 -1.45 -9.83
CA GLU A 33 -0.18 -2.48 -10.10
C GLU A 33 -0.95 -2.86 -8.84
N GLN A 34 -0.24 -3.11 -7.75
CA GLN A 34 -0.83 -3.47 -6.46
C GLN A 34 -1.78 -2.37 -5.94
N SER A 35 -1.43 -1.10 -6.11
CA SER A 35 -2.19 0.02 -5.53
C SER A 35 -3.32 0.53 -6.42
N VAL A 36 -3.17 0.48 -7.75
CA VAL A 36 -4.13 1.05 -8.71
C VAL A 36 -5.05 -0.02 -9.30
N HIS A 37 -4.48 -1.15 -9.71
CA HIS A 37 -5.22 -2.21 -10.41
C HIS A 37 -5.78 -3.23 -9.44
N VAL A 38 -4.94 -3.72 -8.52
CA VAL A 38 -5.37 -4.68 -7.49
C VAL A 38 -6.10 -3.96 -6.33
N LYS A 39 -5.86 -2.66 -6.13
CA LYS A 39 -6.37 -1.86 -4.99
C LYS A 39 -6.08 -2.53 -3.63
N SER A 40 -4.98 -3.27 -3.55
CA SER A 40 -4.55 -3.95 -2.33
C SER A 40 -4.19 -2.91 -1.28
N ARG A 41 -4.98 -2.82 -0.22
CA ARG A 41 -4.72 -1.95 0.93
C ARG A 41 -4.36 -2.77 2.16
N ASN A 42 -3.25 -3.48 2.04
CA ASN A 42 -2.81 -4.48 3.01
C ASN A 42 -2.28 -3.87 4.32
N TRP A 43 -2.13 -2.55 4.38
CA TRP A 43 -1.54 -1.86 5.52
C TRP A 43 -2.63 -1.13 6.31
N GLN A 44 -3.28 -1.85 7.24
CA GLN A 44 -4.29 -1.29 8.12
C GLN A 44 -3.63 -0.60 9.34
N CYS A 45 -4.18 0.54 9.73
CA CYS A 45 -3.79 1.19 10.97
C CYS A 45 -4.25 0.35 12.17
N PRO A 46 -3.39 0.09 13.17
CA PRO A 46 -3.84 -0.63 14.36
C PRO A 46 -4.80 0.20 15.21
N LEU A 47 -4.82 1.53 15.05
CA LEU A 47 -5.60 2.45 15.89
C LEU A 47 -6.93 2.86 15.27
N CYS A 48 -7.07 2.75 13.95
CA CYS A 48 -8.28 3.12 13.23
C CYS A 48 -8.50 2.20 12.04
N ASP A 49 -9.70 2.21 11.47
CA ASP A 49 -10.05 1.36 10.32
C ASP A 49 -9.52 1.89 8.98
N ALA A 50 -8.50 2.75 9.00
CA ALA A 50 -7.87 3.27 7.79
C ALA A 50 -6.92 2.22 7.20
N CYS A 51 -7.16 1.87 5.93
CA CYS A 51 -6.34 0.95 5.16
C CYS A 51 -5.53 1.70 4.09
N PHE A 52 -4.23 1.43 4.04
CA PHE A 52 -3.29 2.06 3.13
C PHE A 52 -2.71 1.04 2.15
N ALA A 53 -2.42 1.50 0.93
CA ALA A 53 -1.76 0.67 -0.09
C ALA A 53 -0.24 0.51 0.18
N ARG A 54 0.33 1.30 1.09
CA ARG A 54 1.78 1.39 1.31
C ARG A 54 2.14 1.52 2.79
N LYS A 55 3.21 0.83 3.18
CA LYS A 55 3.77 0.86 4.54
C LYS A 55 4.25 2.24 4.96
N ASP A 56 4.91 2.99 4.08
CA ASP A 56 5.39 4.33 4.39
C ASP A 56 4.25 5.33 4.62
N THR A 57 3.15 5.17 3.88
CA THR A 57 1.94 5.98 4.09
C THR A 57 1.27 5.63 5.41
N LEU A 58 1.18 4.34 5.75
CA LEU A 58 0.73 3.90 7.07
C LEU A 58 1.62 4.48 8.18
N ARG A 59 2.94 4.42 8.04
CA ARG A 59 3.88 4.92 9.06
C ARG A 59 3.66 6.40 9.35
N ARG A 60 3.62 7.23 8.31
CA ARG A 60 3.33 8.67 8.44
C ARG A 60 1.93 8.92 9.02
N HIS A 61 0.96 8.08 8.67
CA HIS A 61 -0.37 8.15 9.27
C HIS A 61 -0.30 7.79 10.77
N THR A 62 0.40 6.75 11.18
CA THR A 62 0.50 6.36 12.60
C THR A 62 1.25 7.40 13.44
N GLU A 63 2.23 8.08 12.86
CA GLU A 63 3.04 9.11 13.54
C GLU A 63 2.23 10.39 13.78
N ASP A 64 1.69 10.99 12.71
CA ASP A 64 1.05 12.32 12.79
C ASP A 64 -0.39 12.33 12.29
N GLY A 65 -0.72 11.49 11.31
CA GLY A 65 -1.97 11.57 10.55
C GLY A 65 -3.16 10.80 11.14
N CYS A 66 -3.00 10.10 12.26
CA CYS A 66 -4.05 9.26 12.81
C CYS A 66 -4.89 10.07 13.79
N PRO A 67 -6.21 10.24 13.55
CA PRO A 67 -7.08 10.99 14.45
C PRO A 67 -7.17 10.31 15.83
N LYS A 68 -6.96 9.00 15.88
CA LYS A 68 -6.94 8.18 17.10
C LYS A 68 -5.55 8.01 17.71
N ARG A 69 -4.52 8.75 17.26
CA ARG A 69 -3.15 8.65 17.81
C ARG A 69 -3.08 8.91 19.31
N PHE A 70 -3.96 9.79 19.80
CA PHE A 70 -4.02 10.18 21.21
C PHE A 70 -4.62 9.11 22.13
N GLU A 71 -5.33 8.12 21.58
CA GLU A 71 -5.91 7.02 22.35
C GLU A 71 -4.83 6.02 22.83
N LEU A 72 -3.66 5.98 22.18
CA LEU A 72 -2.52 5.17 22.63
C LEU A 72 -1.89 5.63 23.94
N ARG A 73 -2.09 6.89 24.34
CA ARG A 73 -1.51 7.41 25.58
C ARG A 73 -2.33 7.03 26.82
N HIS A 74 -3.60 6.65 26.66
CA HIS A 74 -4.51 6.59 27.81
C HIS A 74 -5.02 5.22 28.24
N SER A 75 -4.88 4.11 27.49
CA SER A 75 -5.28 2.81 28.05
C SER A 75 -4.68 1.62 27.29
N ALA A 76 -3.78 0.88 27.95
CA ALA A 76 -3.94 -0.57 27.98
C ALA A 76 -4.85 -0.90 29.18
N PRO A 77 -5.51 -2.07 29.27
CA PRO A 77 -5.87 -3.08 28.28
C PRO A 77 -7.40 -3.32 28.22
N ALA A 78 -7.91 -4.01 27.20
CA ALA A 78 -9.00 -5.00 27.29
C ALA A 78 -9.59 -5.32 25.90
N SER A 79 -9.24 -6.49 25.38
CA SER A 79 -10.21 -7.49 24.92
C SER A 79 -11.58 -6.98 24.44
N ASN A 80 -11.63 -6.53 23.19
CA ASN A 80 -12.73 -6.79 22.23
C ASN A 80 -12.38 -6.11 20.89
N ARG A 81 -11.35 -6.60 20.22
CA ARG A 81 -11.15 -6.28 18.80
C ARG A 81 -11.98 -7.30 18.02
N PRO A 82 -13.04 -6.90 17.28
CA PRO A 82 -13.68 -7.84 16.36
C PRO A 82 -12.62 -8.30 15.38
N SER A 83 -12.43 -9.61 15.33
CA SER A 83 -11.53 -10.26 14.37
C SER A 83 -12.08 -9.98 12.97
N PRO A 84 -11.35 -9.30 12.06
CA PRO A 84 -11.65 -9.46 10.66
C PRO A 84 -11.17 -10.88 10.32
N LEU A 85 -12.14 -11.79 10.31
CA LEU A 85 -11.98 -13.15 9.85
C LEU A 85 -11.14 -13.18 8.56
N SER A 86 -10.15 -14.07 8.59
CA SER A 86 -9.63 -14.83 7.47
C SER A 86 -9.30 -14.03 6.22
N ASN A 87 -8.00 -13.73 6.05
CA ASN A 87 -7.39 -13.80 4.73
C ASN A 87 -7.72 -15.17 4.11
N PRO A 88 -8.51 -15.28 3.03
CA PRO A 88 -8.24 -16.35 2.09
C PRO A 88 -6.86 -16.04 1.47
N ALA A 89 -5.96 -17.02 1.54
CA ALA A 89 -4.64 -16.94 0.94
C ALA A 89 -4.72 -16.44 -0.52
N PRO A 90 -3.73 -15.68 -1.02
CA PRO A 90 -3.64 -15.45 -2.45
C PRO A 90 -3.46 -16.82 -3.12
N ILE A 91 -4.49 -17.28 -3.82
CA ILE A 91 -4.41 -18.43 -4.71
C ILE A 91 -3.39 -18.04 -5.78
N PHE A 92 -2.18 -18.58 -5.68
CA PHE A 92 -1.22 -18.57 -6.77
C PHE A 92 -1.77 -19.48 -7.88
N GLN A 93 -2.74 -19.01 -8.64
CA GLN A 93 -3.04 -19.59 -9.94
C GLN A 93 -2.07 -18.98 -10.95
N ARG A 94 -0.91 -19.62 -10.98
CA ARG A 94 0.00 -19.65 -12.11
C ARG A 94 -0.77 -20.29 -13.26
N LEU A 95 -1.29 -19.47 -14.18
CA LEU A 95 -1.76 -19.97 -15.48
C LEU A 95 -0.57 -20.04 -16.44
N MET A 96 -0.60 -21.10 -17.25
CA MET A 96 0.47 -21.63 -18.10
C MET A 96 1.04 -20.63 -19.11
#